data_AF-A0A1B6IKD6-F1
#
_entry.id   AF-A0A1B6IKD6-F1
#
_cell.length_a   1.000
_cell.length_b   1.000
_cell.length_c   1.000
_cell.angle_alpha   90.00
_cell.angle_beta   90.00
_cell.angle_gamma   90.00
#
_symmetry.space_group_name_H-M   'P 1'
#
loop_
_entity.id
_entity.type
_entity.pdbx_description
1 polymer ?
#
loop_
_entity_poly.entity_id
_entity_poly.type
_entity_poly.pdbx_seq_one_letter_code
_entity_poly.pdbx_strand_id
1 'polypeptide(L)'
;RTCSKLNNFRAMEASKYFILLTMCAPILGLPPSNNSSEINCENSGDCSSGKVCVNFKCGDPCHGGCGPNTICLTVDKVSMCACKPGFTGYPFNGCYPEECRMDSDCPEERECRNKRCEDVCKNACGLNTHCKAINHYPVCSCSPEHVWNPFLGCQVQKAKDCTEDSDCLSNRTCINYECVDPCDSVCGNNTICTVENHHTACACRPGFVGNPLQNCVDQDVNCQNSDDCSSGKVCVDFKCDDPCLGGCGPNTVCLTVNEVSMCACKPGYIGHPFHECYPKECMVNSDCPEQKECRDQHCEDACKDACGPNSICKGIKHRPICSCISGYFWKPLIGCQIKNCTMNSDCPEEKACINEHCEDPCKHACGLNTICKVTKHRPICSCSPEHVWDPLLGCQEIKECTIDEDCPSNHTCNNGECAETCNAVCGLNTICIIKNNHAACSCKPGFVGNPFLECVDKSTTELRKKYYIGKEKVGWITAIERCRSKDMYLASITSPSEQADIKRACNESGISGLVYVSGSDLGSVGKYVWSSTGKSFLYTNWKSGEPEVSEDYRCIAFSTLDYKWQTRGCTLKRYYACEYFRS
;
A
#
# COMPACT_ATOMS: atom_id res chain seq x y z
N ARG A 1 22.54 -20.01 -44.84
CA ARG A 1 22.47 -21.48 -44.66
C ARG A 1 21.02 -21.76 -44.22
N THR A 2 20.12 -21.97 -45.18
CA THR A 2 19.56 -23.27 -45.68
C THR A 2 18.27 -23.62 -44.92
N CYS A 3 17.16 -24.05 -45.53
CA CYS A 3 16.89 -24.62 -46.87
C CYS A 3 15.80 -23.80 -47.64
N SER A 4 15.55 -23.86 -48.97
CA SER A 4 16.01 -24.71 -50.10
C SER A 4 15.36 -26.11 -50.19
N LYS A 5 14.27 -26.33 -50.95
CA LYS A 5 14.10 -26.26 -52.42
C LYS A 5 12.59 -26.33 -52.76
N LEU A 6 12.10 -25.88 -53.93
CA LEU A 6 11.97 -26.72 -55.15
C LEU A 6 11.69 -25.84 -56.39
N ASN A 7 12.14 -26.30 -57.56
CA ASN A 7 12.09 -25.58 -58.84
C ASN A 7 11.45 -26.47 -59.93
N ASN A 8 10.74 -25.82 -60.86
CA ASN A 8 10.46 -26.23 -62.25
C ASN A 8 9.71 -27.54 -62.57
N PHE A 9 8.60 -27.41 -63.31
CA PHE A 9 8.38 -28.17 -64.55
C PHE A 9 7.60 -27.33 -65.59
N ARG A 10 7.76 -27.63 -66.89
CA ARG A 10 7.21 -26.88 -68.05
C ARG A 10 6.07 -27.63 -68.75
N ALA A 11 5.08 -26.90 -69.29
CA ALA A 11 4.47 -27.03 -70.65
C ALA A 11 3.32 -25.98 -70.73
N MET A 12 3.21 -25.07 -71.72
CA MET A 12 2.94 -25.21 -73.16
C MET A 12 1.55 -25.77 -73.52
N GLU A 13 0.57 -24.86 -73.71
CA GLU A 13 -0.42 -24.79 -74.82
C GLU A 13 -1.28 -23.53 -74.56
N ALA A 14 -1.27 -22.43 -75.32
CA ALA A 14 -1.43 -22.19 -76.77
C ALA A 14 -2.90 -22.09 -77.25
N SER A 15 -3.59 -20.98 -76.91
CA SER A 15 -4.58 -20.32 -77.81
C SER A 15 -5.05 -18.94 -77.32
N LYS A 16 -4.90 -17.91 -78.20
CA LYS A 16 -5.92 -16.88 -78.60
C LYS A 16 -6.74 -16.17 -77.49
N TYR A 17 -6.83 -14.83 -77.36
CA TYR A 17 -6.43 -13.64 -78.15
C TYR A 17 -6.43 -12.36 -77.23
N PHE A 18 -6.10 -11.17 -77.75
CA PHE A 18 -5.91 -9.82 -77.11
C PHE A 18 -4.50 -9.59 -76.54
N ILE A 19 -3.56 -8.86 -77.16
CA ILE A 19 -3.57 -7.60 -77.95
C ILE A 19 -3.91 -6.35 -77.14
N LEU A 20 -2.86 -5.66 -76.67
CA LEU A 20 -2.74 -4.20 -76.65
C LEU A 20 -1.25 -3.78 -76.58
N LEU A 21 -0.86 -2.89 -77.51
CA LEU A 21 0.29 -1.97 -77.51
C LEU A 21 1.75 -2.48 -77.67
N THR A 22 2.23 -2.32 -78.92
CA THR A 22 3.63 -2.16 -79.38
C THR A 22 4.28 -0.90 -78.78
N MET A 23 5.51 -0.94 -78.24
CA MET A 23 6.83 -0.89 -78.91
C MET A 23 7.10 0.36 -79.79
N CYS A 24 7.95 1.28 -79.29
CA CYS A 24 9.29 1.60 -79.83
C CYS A 24 9.96 2.82 -79.15
N ALA A 25 11.21 2.64 -78.70
CA ALA A 25 12.22 3.71 -78.48
C ALA A 25 12.97 3.95 -79.83
N PRO A 26 13.95 4.89 -80.02
CA PRO A 26 14.94 5.49 -79.10
C PRO A 26 15.00 7.05 -79.20
N ILE A 27 15.95 7.87 -78.70
CA ILE A 27 17.42 7.93 -78.87
C ILE A 27 18.12 8.68 -77.71
N LEU A 28 19.37 8.27 -77.47
CA LEU A 28 20.38 8.74 -76.51
C LEU A 28 20.65 10.27 -76.52
N GLY A 29 21.01 10.80 -75.34
CA GLY A 29 21.62 12.12 -75.19
C GLY A 29 22.91 12.06 -74.35
N LEU A 30 24.05 12.36 -74.98
CA LEU A 30 25.31 12.80 -74.36
C LEU A 30 25.95 13.82 -75.31
N PRO A 31 26.55 14.90 -74.78
CA PRO A 31 27.86 15.31 -75.30
C PRO A 31 28.82 15.87 -74.23
N PRO A 32 30.15 15.78 -74.45
CA PRO A 32 31.17 16.52 -73.69
C PRO A 32 31.48 17.90 -74.33
N SER A 33 32.28 18.70 -73.61
CA SER A 33 32.83 20.03 -73.99
C SER A 33 33.76 19.98 -75.23
N ASN A 34 34.00 21.05 -76.02
CA ASN A 34 34.60 22.33 -75.58
C ASN A 34 34.66 23.43 -76.69
N ASN A 35 34.84 24.70 -76.27
CA ASN A 35 35.43 25.88 -76.96
C ASN A 35 34.71 26.68 -78.10
N SER A 36 34.01 27.75 -77.68
CA SER A 36 33.98 29.16 -78.14
C SER A 36 34.46 29.62 -79.55
N SER A 37 33.56 30.32 -80.27
CA SER A 37 33.84 31.60 -80.97
C SER A 37 32.55 32.33 -81.41
N GLU A 38 32.48 33.66 -81.18
CA GLU A 38 31.43 34.62 -81.61
C GLU A 38 29.98 34.44 -81.12
N ILE A 39 29.74 34.88 -79.88
CA ILE A 39 28.43 35.25 -79.33
C ILE A 39 28.19 36.74 -79.64
N ASN A 40 27.07 37.09 -80.32
CA ASN A 40 26.74 38.48 -80.69
C ASN A 40 25.70 39.14 -79.75
N CYS A 41 25.12 38.35 -78.84
CA CYS A 41 24.29 38.80 -77.72
C CYS A 41 24.16 37.63 -76.73
N GLU A 42 24.05 37.92 -75.44
CA GLU A 42 23.71 36.92 -74.42
C GLU A 42 22.26 37.10 -73.95
N ASN A 43 21.73 38.32 -74.05
CA ASN A 43 20.34 38.64 -73.72
C ASN A 43 19.72 39.62 -74.72
N SER A 44 18.39 39.71 -74.75
CA SER A 44 17.67 40.60 -75.68
C SER A 44 17.84 42.10 -75.39
N GLY A 45 18.44 42.48 -74.26
CA GLY A 45 18.84 43.86 -73.95
C GLY A 45 20.03 44.33 -74.80
N ASP A 46 20.99 43.44 -75.08
CA ASP A 46 22.19 43.72 -75.88
C ASP A 46 21.84 44.13 -77.32
N CYS A 47 20.68 43.71 -77.81
CA CYS A 47 20.21 44.00 -79.15
C CYS A 47 19.61 45.41 -79.29
N SER A 48 19.94 46.09 -80.40
CA SER A 48 19.36 47.39 -80.77
C SER A 48 17.83 47.34 -80.79
N SER A 49 17.18 48.50 -80.59
CA SER A 49 15.73 48.59 -80.35
C SER A 49 14.90 47.84 -81.41
N GLY A 50 13.95 47.03 -80.95
CA GLY A 50 13.10 46.16 -81.78
C GLY A 50 13.60 44.72 -82.00
N LYS A 51 14.88 44.39 -81.72
CA LYS A 51 15.42 43.02 -81.90
C LYS A 51 15.59 42.26 -80.58
N VAL A 52 15.57 40.92 -80.67
CA VAL A 52 15.80 39.97 -79.56
C VAL A 52 16.99 39.07 -79.81
N CYS A 53 17.59 38.56 -78.74
CA CYS A 53 18.64 37.57 -78.84
C CYS A 53 18.04 36.16 -78.96
N VAL A 54 18.30 35.49 -80.09
CA VAL A 54 17.92 34.08 -80.30
C VAL A 54 19.14 33.34 -80.82
N ASN A 55 19.53 32.25 -80.15
CA ASN A 55 20.73 31.48 -80.47
C ASN A 55 21.99 32.36 -80.64
N PHE A 56 22.20 33.26 -79.67
CA PHE A 56 23.35 34.18 -79.60
C PHE A 56 23.48 35.18 -80.77
N LYS A 57 22.40 35.44 -81.51
CA LYS A 57 22.32 36.47 -82.57
C LYS A 57 21.06 37.34 -82.42
N CYS A 58 21.20 38.64 -82.70
CA CYS A 58 20.08 39.58 -82.66
C CYS A 58 19.16 39.44 -83.90
N GLY A 59 17.99 38.83 -83.70
CA GLY A 59 16.96 38.59 -84.72
C GLY A 59 15.69 39.42 -84.51
N ASP A 60 14.76 39.32 -85.46
CA ASP A 60 13.40 39.85 -85.34
C ASP A 60 12.52 38.84 -84.55
N PRO A 61 11.81 39.25 -83.48
CA PRO A 61 10.89 38.37 -82.75
C PRO A 61 9.87 37.63 -83.63
N CYS A 62 9.46 38.23 -84.76
CA CYS A 62 8.48 37.63 -85.65
C CYS A 62 9.01 36.44 -86.47
N HIS A 63 10.33 36.19 -86.49
CA HIS A 63 10.91 35.07 -87.23
C HIS A 63 10.72 33.74 -86.47
N GLY A 64 9.57 33.10 -86.70
CA GLY A 64 9.19 31.82 -86.08
C GLY A 64 8.36 31.95 -84.78
N GLY A 65 8.05 33.16 -84.32
CA GLY A 65 7.26 33.40 -83.10
C GLY A 65 5.74 33.23 -83.25
N CYS A 66 5.21 33.16 -84.48
CA CYS A 66 3.78 32.99 -84.76
C CYS A 66 3.52 31.78 -85.67
N GLY A 67 2.39 31.12 -85.46
CA GLY A 67 1.98 29.98 -86.28
C GLY A 67 1.44 30.37 -87.67
N PRO A 68 1.15 29.39 -88.54
CA PRO A 68 0.67 29.65 -89.90
C PRO A 68 -0.66 30.44 -89.94
N ASN A 69 -0.89 31.14 -91.06
CA ASN A 69 -2.07 31.98 -91.34
C ASN A 69 -2.29 33.15 -90.37
N THR A 70 -1.21 33.65 -89.77
CA THR A 70 -1.24 34.80 -88.86
C THR A 70 -0.59 36.03 -89.48
N ILE A 71 -0.74 37.17 -88.80
CA ILE A 71 -0.01 38.41 -88.98
C ILE A 71 0.79 38.59 -87.69
N CYS A 72 2.11 38.82 -87.81
CA CYS A 72 2.97 39.14 -86.67
C CYS A 72 3.31 40.62 -86.65
N LEU A 73 3.27 41.23 -85.48
CA LEU A 73 3.71 42.59 -85.21
C LEU A 73 4.70 42.59 -84.06
N THR A 74 5.81 43.33 -84.21
CA THR A 74 6.86 43.42 -83.21
C THR A 74 6.58 44.60 -82.27
N VAL A 75 6.26 44.32 -81.01
CA VAL A 75 5.96 45.34 -79.97
C VAL A 75 6.84 45.07 -78.76
N ASP A 76 7.59 46.09 -78.30
CA ASP A 76 8.51 46.02 -77.15
C ASP A 76 9.41 44.76 -77.11
N LYS A 77 10.00 44.43 -78.27
CA LYS A 77 10.84 43.24 -78.50
C LYS A 77 10.11 41.89 -78.30
N VAL A 78 8.79 41.84 -78.43
CA VAL A 78 7.97 40.61 -78.40
C VAL A 78 7.18 40.45 -79.70
N SER A 79 6.96 39.20 -80.14
CA SER A 79 6.09 38.87 -81.27
C SER A 79 4.62 38.84 -80.84
N MET A 80 3.83 39.79 -81.34
CA MET A 80 2.38 39.82 -81.16
C MET A 80 1.69 39.19 -82.38
N CYS A 81 1.02 38.06 -82.19
CA CYS A 81 0.41 37.27 -83.25
C CYS A 81 -1.12 37.50 -83.31
N ALA A 82 -1.67 37.74 -84.49
CA ALA A 82 -3.12 37.80 -84.74
C ALA A 82 -3.51 36.93 -85.94
N CYS A 83 -4.69 36.31 -85.95
CA CYS A 83 -5.17 35.58 -87.12
C CYS A 83 -5.43 36.52 -88.31
N LYS A 84 -5.16 36.04 -89.53
CA LYS A 84 -5.63 36.74 -90.75
C LYS A 84 -7.17 36.76 -90.79
N PRO A 85 -7.81 37.78 -91.41
CA PRO A 85 -9.25 37.80 -91.57
C PRO A 85 -9.78 36.52 -92.25
N GLY A 86 -10.85 35.94 -91.70
CA GLY A 86 -11.41 34.65 -92.16
C GLY A 86 -10.72 33.41 -91.58
N PHE A 87 -9.73 33.57 -90.71
CA PHE A 87 -9.11 32.49 -89.93
C PHE A 87 -9.37 32.67 -88.44
N THR A 88 -9.57 31.55 -87.74
CA THR A 88 -9.81 31.46 -86.30
C THR A 88 -8.80 30.51 -85.65
N GLY A 89 -8.81 30.42 -84.32
CA GLY A 89 -7.88 29.60 -83.54
C GLY A 89 -6.89 30.44 -82.72
N TYR A 90 -5.81 29.80 -82.26
CA TYR A 90 -4.83 30.43 -81.36
C TYR A 90 -3.61 30.94 -82.15
N PRO A 91 -3.37 32.27 -82.24
CA PRO A 91 -2.38 32.83 -83.18
C PRO A 91 -0.94 32.36 -83.01
N PHE A 92 -0.52 31.92 -81.83
CA PHE A 92 0.84 31.39 -81.63
C PHE A 92 1.00 29.98 -82.19
N ASN A 93 -0.04 29.14 -82.15
CA ASN A 93 0.00 27.78 -82.69
C ASN A 93 -0.36 27.73 -84.18
N GLY A 94 -1.09 28.75 -84.67
CA GLY A 94 -1.54 28.89 -86.04
C GLY A 94 -3.06 28.95 -86.12
N CYS A 95 -3.54 29.69 -87.13
CA CYS A 95 -4.96 29.86 -87.38
C CYS A 95 -5.41 28.99 -88.56
N TYR A 96 -6.65 28.51 -88.51
CA TYR A 96 -7.30 27.71 -89.54
C TYR A 96 -8.54 28.44 -90.08
N PRO A 97 -8.99 28.16 -91.32
CA PRO A 97 -10.18 28.80 -91.86
C PRO A 97 -11.41 28.56 -90.97
N GLU A 98 -12.30 29.56 -90.89
CA GLU A 98 -13.59 29.39 -90.24
C GLU A 98 -14.43 28.35 -91.01
N GLU A 99 -14.88 27.27 -90.35
CA GLU A 99 -15.64 26.19 -91.00
C GLU A 99 -17.16 26.48 -91.00
N CYS A 100 -17.66 27.20 -90.00
CA CYS A 100 -19.09 27.49 -89.80
C CYS A 100 -19.32 28.83 -89.09
N ARG A 101 -20.57 29.34 -89.14
CA ARG A 101 -21.05 30.50 -88.38
C ARG A 101 -22.26 30.18 -87.49
N MET A 102 -23.07 29.21 -87.89
CA MET A 102 -24.22 28.71 -87.14
C MET A 102 -24.34 27.18 -87.31
N ASP A 103 -25.08 26.52 -86.43
CA ASP A 103 -25.11 25.05 -86.37
C ASP A 103 -25.58 24.39 -87.68
N SER A 104 -26.51 25.02 -88.40
CA SER A 104 -26.99 24.55 -89.71
C SER A 104 -25.96 24.60 -90.84
N ASP A 105 -24.80 25.24 -90.64
CA ASP A 105 -23.67 25.15 -91.57
C ASP A 105 -22.91 23.81 -91.42
N CYS A 106 -23.16 23.08 -90.32
CA CYS A 106 -22.56 21.80 -90.01
C CYS A 106 -23.47 20.61 -90.39
N PRO A 107 -22.93 19.39 -90.51
CA PRO A 107 -23.75 18.17 -90.56
C PRO A 107 -24.60 18.01 -89.29
N GLU A 108 -25.77 17.37 -89.38
CA GLU A 108 -26.72 17.09 -88.26
C GLU A 108 -26.07 16.53 -86.98
N GLU A 109 -24.99 15.78 -87.13
CA GLU A 109 -24.22 15.14 -86.05
C GLU A 109 -23.28 16.11 -85.30
N ARG A 110 -23.22 17.38 -85.73
CA ARG A 110 -22.23 18.37 -85.28
C ARG A 110 -22.84 19.75 -85.08
N GLU A 111 -22.37 20.48 -84.07
CA GLU A 111 -22.73 21.89 -83.83
C GLU A 111 -21.57 22.83 -84.21
N CYS A 112 -21.88 24.11 -84.42
CA CYS A 112 -20.90 25.14 -84.73
C CYS A 112 -20.29 25.75 -83.47
N ARG A 113 -19.35 25.04 -82.85
CA ARG A 113 -18.65 25.50 -81.66
C ARG A 113 -17.35 26.21 -82.03
N ASN A 114 -17.19 27.46 -81.60
CA ASN A 114 -16.01 28.29 -81.88
C ASN A 114 -15.65 28.42 -83.39
N LYS A 115 -16.68 28.48 -84.25
CA LYS A 115 -16.57 28.50 -85.73
C LYS A 115 -16.00 27.22 -86.35
N ARG A 116 -16.18 26.09 -85.65
CA ARG A 116 -15.82 24.75 -86.10
C ARG A 116 -16.96 23.76 -85.92
N CYS A 117 -17.11 22.81 -86.83
CA CYS A 117 -18.13 21.76 -86.70
C CYS A 117 -17.64 20.63 -85.78
N GLU A 118 -18.08 20.64 -84.52
CA GLU A 118 -17.73 19.65 -83.49
C GLU A 118 -18.87 18.67 -83.21
N ASP A 119 -18.54 17.39 -82.98
CA ASP A 119 -19.49 16.31 -82.69
C ASP A 119 -20.27 16.56 -81.39
N VAL A 120 -21.61 16.60 -81.49
CA VAL A 120 -22.50 16.94 -80.37
C VAL A 120 -22.57 15.84 -79.32
N CYS A 121 -22.35 14.59 -79.69
CA CYS A 121 -22.38 13.44 -78.79
C CYS A 121 -21.08 13.24 -78.01
N LYS A 122 -19.99 13.89 -78.45
CA LYS A 122 -18.67 13.78 -77.82
C LYS A 122 -18.70 14.33 -76.39
N ASN A 123 -18.60 13.42 -75.40
CA ASN A 123 -18.66 13.67 -73.96
C ASN A 123 -20.02 14.22 -73.44
N ALA A 124 -21.12 14.06 -74.19
CA ALA A 124 -22.42 14.60 -73.80
C ALA A 124 -23.28 13.69 -72.90
N CYS A 125 -23.05 12.37 -72.94
CA CYS A 125 -23.84 11.37 -72.21
C CYS A 125 -22.99 10.60 -71.20
N GLY A 126 -23.64 10.07 -70.16
CA GLY A 126 -22.99 9.28 -69.10
C GLY A 126 -22.63 7.85 -69.52
N LEU A 127 -21.99 7.11 -68.62
CA LEU A 127 -21.63 5.70 -68.86
C LEU A 127 -22.87 4.80 -68.99
N ASN A 128 -22.77 3.72 -69.78
CA ASN A 128 -23.86 2.78 -70.08
C ASN A 128 -25.07 3.43 -70.77
N THR A 129 -24.80 4.30 -71.75
CA THR A 129 -25.81 5.02 -72.52
C THR A 129 -25.54 4.98 -74.02
N HIS A 130 -26.58 5.28 -74.79
CA HIS A 130 -26.53 5.52 -76.22
C HIS A 130 -26.82 7.01 -76.49
N CYS A 131 -25.93 7.69 -77.22
CA CYS A 131 -26.16 9.05 -77.68
C CYS A 131 -26.71 9.06 -79.11
N LYS A 132 -27.65 9.97 -79.40
CA LYS A 132 -28.09 10.28 -80.76
C LYS A 132 -28.13 11.80 -80.95
N ALA A 133 -27.49 12.28 -82.00
CA ALA A 133 -27.64 13.67 -82.45
C ALA A 133 -29.02 13.89 -83.08
N ILE A 134 -29.70 14.97 -82.70
CA ILE A 134 -30.98 15.42 -83.27
C ILE A 134 -30.96 16.95 -83.34
N ASN A 135 -31.07 17.53 -84.53
CA ASN A 135 -31.05 18.98 -84.77
C ASN A 135 -29.82 19.66 -84.12
N HIS A 136 -28.62 19.10 -84.29
CA HIS A 136 -27.38 19.57 -83.67
C HIS A 136 -27.35 19.56 -82.12
N TYR A 137 -28.22 18.78 -81.45
CA TYR A 137 -28.17 18.55 -80.00
C TYR A 137 -28.02 17.06 -79.64
N PRO A 138 -27.33 16.72 -78.52
CA PRO A 138 -27.21 15.34 -78.06
C PRO A 138 -28.44 14.89 -77.26
N VAL A 139 -28.96 13.72 -77.61
CA VAL A 139 -30.03 13.03 -76.86
C VAL A 139 -29.50 11.72 -76.30
N CYS A 140 -29.54 11.56 -74.99
CA CYS A 140 -29.00 10.43 -74.25
C CYS A 140 -30.10 9.47 -73.77
N SER A 141 -29.93 8.16 -73.95
CA SER A 141 -30.80 7.12 -73.37
C SER A 141 -29.98 5.99 -72.76
N CYS A 142 -30.46 5.37 -71.67
CA CYS A 142 -29.79 4.19 -71.09
C CYS A 142 -29.71 3.02 -72.09
N SER A 143 -28.65 2.23 -72.00
CA SER A 143 -28.58 0.93 -72.67
C SER A 143 -29.57 -0.07 -72.06
N PRO A 144 -29.95 -1.16 -72.77
CA PRO A 144 -30.82 -2.20 -72.21
C PRO A 144 -30.34 -2.74 -70.85
N GLU A 145 -31.28 -3.18 -70.02
CA GLU A 145 -31.06 -3.63 -68.62
C GLU A 145 -30.47 -2.58 -67.65
N HIS A 146 -30.34 -1.32 -68.06
CA HIS A 146 -29.86 -0.22 -67.21
C HIS A 146 -30.93 0.87 -67.04
N VAL A 147 -31.01 1.44 -65.84
CA VAL A 147 -31.92 2.54 -65.47
C VAL A 147 -31.16 3.65 -64.71
N TRP A 148 -31.87 4.69 -64.27
CA TRP A 148 -31.40 5.94 -63.65
C TRP A 148 -31.31 7.12 -64.64
N ASN A 149 -30.20 7.86 -64.71
CA ASN A 149 -30.11 9.12 -65.46
C ASN A 149 -29.13 9.03 -66.65
N PRO A 150 -29.58 9.11 -67.92
CA PRO A 150 -28.72 9.02 -69.11
C PRO A 150 -27.66 10.12 -69.29
N PHE A 151 -27.81 11.29 -68.64
CA PHE A 151 -26.78 12.34 -68.72
C PHE A 151 -25.66 12.14 -67.70
N LEU A 152 -25.89 11.34 -66.65
CA LEU A 152 -24.93 11.08 -65.58
C LEU A 152 -24.34 9.65 -65.63
N GLY A 153 -25.13 8.67 -66.06
CA GLY A 153 -24.73 7.28 -66.31
C GLY A 153 -25.68 6.27 -65.67
N CYS A 154 -26.01 5.19 -66.39
CA CYS A 154 -27.06 4.25 -65.97
C CYS A 154 -26.53 3.01 -65.23
N GLN A 155 -27.35 2.44 -64.35
CA GLN A 155 -27.02 1.34 -63.42
C GLN A 155 -27.96 0.14 -63.62
N VAL A 156 -27.49 -1.07 -63.27
CA VAL A 156 -28.22 -2.33 -63.42
C VAL A 156 -29.34 -2.45 -62.37
N GLN A 157 -30.50 -3.02 -62.73
CA GLN A 157 -31.56 -3.33 -61.76
C GLN A 157 -31.18 -4.54 -60.88
N LYS A 158 -31.38 -4.43 -59.56
CA LYS A 158 -31.12 -5.51 -58.59
C LYS A 158 -32.26 -6.54 -58.62
N ALA A 159 -31.93 -7.83 -58.57
CA ALA A 159 -32.91 -8.91 -58.44
C ALA A 159 -33.55 -8.97 -57.04
N LYS A 160 -34.69 -9.68 -56.94
CA LYS A 160 -35.43 -9.96 -55.69
C LYS A 160 -34.99 -11.30 -55.10
N ASP A 161 -34.91 -11.41 -53.78
CA ASP A 161 -34.33 -12.58 -53.09
C ASP A 161 -35.35 -13.60 -52.58
N CYS A 162 -36.59 -13.21 -52.27
CA CYS A 162 -37.65 -14.14 -51.80
C CYS A 162 -39.05 -13.76 -52.28
N THR A 163 -40.00 -14.70 -52.17
CA THR A 163 -41.43 -14.52 -52.46
C THR A 163 -42.36 -15.02 -51.34
N GLU A 164 -41.95 -16.02 -50.57
CA GLU A 164 -42.65 -16.55 -49.40
C GLU A 164 -41.65 -16.87 -48.26
N ASP A 165 -42.14 -17.04 -47.02
CA ASP A 165 -41.26 -17.31 -45.86
C ASP A 165 -40.42 -18.60 -46.04
N SER A 166 -40.95 -19.60 -46.74
CA SER A 166 -40.28 -20.86 -47.09
C SER A 166 -39.04 -20.68 -47.96
N ASP A 167 -38.92 -19.57 -48.70
CA ASP A 167 -37.72 -19.22 -49.47
C ASP A 167 -36.55 -18.81 -48.54
N CYS A 168 -36.86 -18.42 -47.31
CA CYS A 168 -35.90 -17.97 -46.32
C CYS A 168 -35.46 -19.11 -45.38
N LEU A 169 -34.29 -18.94 -44.75
CA LEU A 169 -33.87 -19.79 -43.63
C LEU A 169 -34.89 -19.70 -42.48
N SER A 170 -35.02 -20.77 -41.68
CA SER A 170 -36.03 -20.89 -40.60
C SER A 170 -35.97 -19.80 -39.51
N ASN A 171 -34.90 -19.02 -39.47
CA ASN A 171 -34.70 -17.88 -38.59
C ASN A 171 -34.93 -16.51 -39.27
N ARG A 172 -35.56 -16.48 -40.45
CA ARG A 172 -35.83 -15.28 -41.26
C ARG A 172 -37.23 -15.31 -41.87
N THR A 173 -37.78 -14.15 -42.17
CA THR A 173 -39.09 -13.97 -42.82
C THR A 173 -38.95 -13.18 -44.12
N CYS A 174 -39.80 -13.45 -45.11
CA CYS A 174 -39.80 -12.75 -46.38
C CYS A 174 -40.66 -11.48 -46.30
N ILE A 175 -40.02 -10.31 -46.18
CA ILE A 175 -40.69 -9.01 -46.15
C ILE A 175 -40.18 -8.18 -47.32
N ASN A 176 -41.10 -7.65 -48.14
CA ASN A 176 -40.80 -6.82 -49.32
C ASN A 176 -39.79 -7.47 -50.30
N TYR A 177 -39.84 -8.80 -50.45
CA TYR A 177 -38.96 -9.61 -51.30
C TYR A 177 -37.50 -9.72 -50.83
N GLU A 178 -37.25 -9.47 -49.55
CA GLU A 178 -35.94 -9.66 -48.88
C GLU A 178 -36.10 -10.51 -47.60
N CYS A 179 -35.18 -11.46 -47.37
CA CYS A 179 -35.19 -12.33 -46.19
C CYS A 179 -34.59 -11.61 -44.98
N VAL A 180 -35.44 -10.95 -44.18
CA VAL A 180 -35.05 -10.17 -43.00
C VAL A 180 -35.12 -11.02 -41.71
N ASP A 181 -34.42 -10.59 -40.67
CA ASP A 181 -34.57 -11.18 -39.34
C ASP A 181 -35.83 -10.60 -38.66
N PRO A 182 -36.84 -11.41 -38.31
CA PRO A 182 -38.06 -10.90 -37.69
C PRO A 182 -37.81 -10.30 -36.29
N CYS A 183 -36.67 -10.58 -35.65
CA CYS A 183 -36.31 -10.01 -34.36
C CYS A 183 -35.84 -8.54 -34.40
N ASP A 184 -35.56 -7.96 -35.57
CA ASP A 184 -34.88 -6.65 -35.69
C ASP A 184 -35.65 -5.45 -35.10
N SER A 185 -36.97 -5.55 -34.83
CA SER A 185 -37.77 -4.46 -34.21
C SER A 185 -39.08 -4.88 -33.52
N VAL A 186 -39.27 -6.16 -33.17
CA VAL A 186 -40.59 -6.65 -32.66
C VAL A 186 -40.67 -6.76 -31.12
N CYS A 187 -39.57 -7.07 -30.44
CA CYS A 187 -39.57 -7.24 -28.98
C CYS A 187 -39.20 -5.94 -28.24
N GLY A 188 -39.73 -5.79 -27.01
CA GLY A 188 -39.44 -4.66 -26.13
C GLY A 188 -38.02 -4.69 -25.55
N ASN A 189 -37.61 -3.63 -24.85
CA ASN A 189 -36.31 -3.58 -24.17
C ASN A 189 -36.18 -4.66 -23.08
N ASN A 190 -34.93 -5.08 -22.84
CA ASN A 190 -34.53 -6.14 -21.88
C ASN A 190 -35.15 -7.53 -22.15
N THR A 191 -35.38 -7.85 -23.41
CA THR A 191 -35.92 -9.14 -23.85
C THR A 191 -34.87 -10.05 -24.50
N ILE A 192 -35.26 -11.30 -24.71
CA ILE A 192 -34.66 -12.26 -25.62
C ILE A 192 -35.71 -12.50 -26.71
N CYS A 193 -35.32 -12.30 -27.97
CA CYS A 193 -36.10 -12.71 -29.12
C CYS A 193 -35.59 -14.07 -29.62
N THR A 194 -36.50 -14.98 -29.92
CA THR A 194 -36.23 -16.24 -30.61
C THR A 194 -37.12 -16.35 -31.83
N VAL A 195 -36.63 -16.99 -32.89
CA VAL A 195 -37.41 -17.22 -34.11
C VAL A 195 -37.78 -18.70 -34.19
N GLU A 196 -39.07 -18.99 -34.15
CA GLU A 196 -39.61 -20.35 -34.34
C GLU A 196 -40.57 -20.33 -35.52
N ASN A 197 -40.31 -21.18 -36.52
CA ASN A 197 -41.09 -21.28 -37.76
C ASN A 197 -41.35 -19.90 -38.43
N HIS A 198 -40.29 -19.13 -38.67
CA HIS A 198 -40.33 -17.77 -39.26
C HIS A 198 -41.05 -16.69 -38.41
N HIS A 199 -41.53 -17.01 -37.20
CA HIS A 199 -42.22 -16.09 -36.31
C HIS A 199 -41.41 -15.72 -35.07
N THR A 200 -41.57 -14.50 -34.56
CA THR A 200 -40.94 -14.05 -33.31
C THR A 200 -41.64 -14.58 -32.06
N ALA A 201 -40.87 -15.08 -31.11
CA ALA A 201 -41.26 -15.23 -29.72
C ALA A 201 -40.38 -14.33 -28.84
N CYS A 202 -41.01 -13.46 -28.05
CA CYS A 202 -40.33 -12.54 -27.14
C CYS A 202 -40.50 -13.02 -25.69
N ALA A 203 -39.40 -13.12 -24.95
CA ALA A 203 -39.39 -13.37 -23.51
C ALA A 203 -38.57 -12.30 -22.77
N CYS A 204 -38.89 -11.99 -21.51
CA CYS A 204 -37.99 -11.15 -20.70
C CYS A 204 -36.67 -11.88 -20.45
N ARG A 205 -35.56 -11.14 -20.36
CA ARG A 205 -34.29 -11.72 -19.89
C ARG A 205 -34.43 -12.22 -18.44
N PRO A 206 -33.66 -13.24 -18.02
CA PRO A 206 -33.62 -13.64 -16.61
C PRO A 206 -33.31 -12.43 -15.71
N GLY A 207 -34.08 -12.26 -14.64
CA GLY A 207 -34.03 -11.09 -13.76
C GLY A 207 -34.89 -9.89 -14.20
N PHE A 208 -35.62 -9.99 -15.31
CA PHE A 208 -36.54 -8.92 -15.76
C PHE A 208 -37.99 -9.43 -15.83
N VAL A 209 -38.92 -8.57 -15.46
CA VAL A 209 -40.38 -8.83 -15.43
C VAL A 209 -41.14 -7.76 -16.22
N GLY A 210 -42.33 -8.08 -16.72
CA GLY A 210 -43.16 -7.15 -17.49
C GLY A 210 -43.73 -7.77 -18.77
N ASN A 211 -43.89 -6.95 -19.81
CA ASN A 211 -44.45 -7.38 -21.09
C ASN A 211 -43.34 -7.46 -22.16
N PRO A 212 -42.95 -8.65 -22.64
CA PRO A 212 -41.89 -8.81 -23.64
C PRO A 212 -42.13 -8.14 -24.99
N LEU A 213 -43.37 -7.75 -25.31
CA LEU A 213 -43.68 -7.01 -26.54
C LEU A 213 -43.59 -5.48 -26.38
N GLN A 214 -43.36 -4.98 -25.16
CA GLN A 214 -43.33 -3.54 -24.87
C GLN A 214 -42.04 -3.15 -24.15
N ASN A 215 -41.85 -3.68 -22.94
CA ASN A 215 -40.69 -3.41 -22.09
C ASN A 215 -40.67 -4.41 -20.94
N CYS A 216 -39.51 -4.98 -20.64
CA CYS A 216 -39.26 -5.66 -19.38
C CYS A 216 -38.42 -4.75 -18.46
N VAL A 217 -38.86 -4.60 -17.22
CA VAL A 217 -38.16 -3.85 -16.17
C VAL A 217 -37.40 -4.81 -15.27
N ASP A 218 -36.34 -4.31 -14.64
CA ASP A 218 -35.54 -5.09 -13.70
C ASP A 218 -36.43 -5.51 -12.51
N GLN A 219 -36.36 -6.79 -12.12
CA GLN A 219 -37.11 -7.35 -10.99
C GLN A 219 -36.59 -6.80 -9.64
N ASP A 220 -35.34 -6.36 -9.60
CA ASP A 220 -34.65 -5.86 -8.39
C ASP A 220 -35.03 -4.41 -8.00
N VAL A 221 -36.18 -3.90 -8.47
CA VAL A 221 -36.71 -2.53 -8.21
C VAL A 221 -38.06 -2.59 -7.50
N ASN A 222 -38.13 -1.95 -6.33
CA ASN A 222 -39.23 -2.00 -5.33
C ASN A 222 -39.26 -3.30 -4.48
N CYS A 223 -38.10 -3.80 -4.05
CA CYS A 223 -38.07 -4.81 -2.98
C CYS A 223 -38.67 -4.23 -1.68
N GLN A 224 -39.27 -5.08 -0.85
CA GLN A 224 -39.72 -4.76 0.50
C GLN A 224 -38.86 -5.48 1.55
N ASN A 225 -38.40 -6.69 1.25
CA ASN A 225 -37.51 -7.50 2.07
C ASN A 225 -36.36 -8.05 1.20
N SER A 226 -35.26 -8.48 1.82
CA SER A 226 -34.13 -9.09 1.09
C SER A 226 -34.49 -10.42 0.39
N ASP A 227 -35.56 -11.11 0.80
CA ASP A 227 -36.09 -12.30 0.11
C ASP A 227 -36.72 -11.98 -1.26
N ASP A 228 -37.07 -10.72 -1.53
CA ASP A 228 -37.56 -10.28 -2.85
C ASP A 228 -36.42 -10.17 -3.88
N CYS A 229 -35.17 -10.19 -3.41
CA CYS A 229 -33.97 -9.96 -4.21
C CYS A 229 -33.34 -11.25 -4.71
N SER A 230 -32.69 -11.18 -5.88
CA SER A 230 -31.90 -12.28 -6.42
C SER A 230 -30.78 -12.73 -5.45
N SER A 231 -30.51 -14.03 -5.37
CA SER A 231 -29.60 -14.61 -4.37
C SER A 231 -28.23 -13.93 -4.30
N GLY A 232 -27.90 -13.38 -3.12
CA GLY A 232 -26.66 -12.65 -2.84
C GLY A 232 -26.85 -11.14 -2.70
N LYS A 233 -27.99 -10.58 -3.15
CA LYS A 233 -28.37 -9.19 -2.95
C LYS A 233 -29.21 -9.00 -1.68
N VAL A 234 -29.36 -7.75 -1.25
CA VAL A 234 -30.13 -7.34 -0.07
C VAL A 234 -30.99 -6.11 -0.40
N CYS A 235 -32.11 -5.93 0.31
CA CYS A 235 -32.97 -4.78 0.05
C CYS A 235 -32.50 -3.53 0.81
N VAL A 236 -32.05 -2.50 0.10
CA VAL A 236 -31.66 -1.19 0.65
C VAL A 236 -32.45 -0.10 -0.07
N ASP A 237 -33.19 0.72 0.68
CA ASP A 237 -34.01 1.83 0.15
C ASP A 237 -34.90 1.42 -1.05
N PHE A 238 -35.60 0.28 -0.91
CA PHE A 238 -36.48 -0.33 -1.93
C PHE A 238 -35.79 -0.78 -3.24
N LYS A 239 -34.47 -0.93 -3.22
CA LYS A 239 -33.66 -1.44 -4.34
C LYS A 239 -32.81 -2.63 -3.87
N CYS A 240 -32.72 -3.68 -4.67
CA CYS A 240 -31.77 -4.75 -4.36
C CYS A 240 -30.34 -4.32 -4.69
N ASP A 241 -29.53 -4.16 -3.66
CA ASP A 241 -28.11 -3.83 -3.77
C ASP A 241 -27.25 -5.07 -3.49
N ASP A 242 -26.05 -5.11 -4.04
CA ASP A 242 -25.10 -6.23 -3.83
C ASP A 242 -24.02 -5.80 -2.83
N PRO A 243 -24.00 -6.31 -1.58
CA PRO A 243 -23.00 -5.95 -0.59
C PRO A 243 -21.55 -6.22 -1.02
N CYS A 244 -21.35 -7.11 -2.00
CA CYS A 244 -20.04 -7.43 -2.55
C CYS A 244 -19.55 -6.43 -3.60
N LEU A 245 -20.42 -5.60 -4.19
CA LEU A 245 -20.01 -4.55 -5.14
C LEU A 245 -19.31 -3.40 -4.41
N GLY A 246 -17.98 -3.47 -4.35
CA GLY A 246 -17.12 -2.47 -3.70
C GLY A 246 -16.90 -2.72 -2.20
N GLY A 247 -17.54 -3.73 -1.61
CA GLY A 247 -17.34 -4.11 -0.20
C GLY A 247 -16.00 -4.80 0.11
N CYS A 248 -15.35 -5.43 -0.87
CA CYS A 248 -14.09 -6.16 -0.68
C CYS A 248 -12.94 -5.60 -1.54
N GLY A 249 -11.71 -5.76 -1.04
CA GLY A 249 -10.49 -5.44 -1.78
C GLY A 249 -10.19 -6.43 -2.91
N PRO A 250 -9.23 -6.12 -3.82
CA PRO A 250 -8.85 -7.01 -4.90
C PRO A 250 -8.27 -8.35 -4.39
N ASN A 251 -8.38 -9.36 -5.26
CA ASN A 251 -7.94 -10.75 -5.01
C ASN A 251 -8.63 -11.46 -3.83
N THR A 252 -9.89 -11.09 -3.56
CA THR A 252 -10.75 -11.75 -2.58
C THR A 252 -11.84 -12.63 -3.20
N VAL A 253 -12.44 -13.46 -2.37
CA VAL A 253 -13.77 -14.04 -2.54
C VAL A 253 -14.71 -13.27 -1.58
N CYS A 254 -15.84 -12.80 -2.08
CA CYS A 254 -16.89 -12.21 -1.28
C CYS A 254 -18.08 -13.17 -1.16
N LEU A 255 -18.71 -13.20 0.00
CA LEU A 255 -19.97 -13.89 0.26
C LEU A 255 -20.90 -12.95 1.03
N THR A 256 -22.15 -12.84 0.61
CA THR A 256 -23.19 -12.15 1.40
C THR A 256 -23.64 -13.06 2.53
N VAL A 257 -23.40 -12.65 3.78
CA VAL A 257 -23.73 -13.43 4.99
C VAL A 257 -24.41 -12.49 5.97
N ASN A 258 -25.64 -12.81 6.40
CA ASN A 258 -26.47 -11.95 7.25
C ASN A 258 -26.55 -10.51 6.72
N GLU A 259 -26.89 -10.38 5.43
CA GLU A 259 -27.09 -9.11 4.72
C GLU A 259 -25.84 -8.21 4.58
N VAL A 260 -24.65 -8.68 4.94
CA VAL A 260 -23.39 -7.94 4.82
C VAL A 260 -22.33 -8.71 4.02
N SER A 261 -21.34 -8.00 3.48
CA SER A 261 -20.22 -8.60 2.75
C SER A 261 -19.18 -9.22 3.67
N MET A 262 -18.96 -10.52 3.50
CA MET A 262 -17.88 -11.26 4.13
C MET A 262 -16.75 -11.49 3.11
N CYS A 263 -15.62 -10.84 3.33
CA CYS A 263 -14.46 -10.88 2.43
C CYS A 263 -13.38 -11.84 2.95
N ALA A 264 -12.83 -12.70 2.08
CA ALA A 264 -11.67 -13.54 2.37
C ALA A 264 -10.65 -13.51 1.20
N CYS A 265 -9.35 -13.57 1.46
CA CYS A 265 -8.35 -13.65 0.37
C CYS A 265 -8.53 -14.97 -0.43
N LYS A 266 -8.32 -14.90 -1.75
CA LYS A 266 -8.31 -16.10 -2.61
C LYS A 266 -7.21 -17.08 -2.16
N PRO A 267 -7.35 -18.40 -2.43
CA PRO A 267 -6.28 -19.36 -2.18
C PRO A 267 -4.96 -18.92 -2.85
N GLY A 268 -3.86 -18.95 -2.09
CA GLY A 268 -2.55 -18.46 -2.54
C GLY A 268 -2.29 -16.96 -2.33
N TYR A 269 -3.26 -16.20 -1.82
CA TYR A 269 -3.11 -14.78 -1.48
C TYR A 269 -3.17 -14.55 0.05
N ILE A 270 -2.56 -13.45 0.50
CA ILE A 270 -2.58 -12.92 1.88
C ILE A 270 -2.73 -11.40 1.88
N GLY A 271 -3.01 -10.81 3.03
CA GLY A 271 -3.26 -9.38 3.17
C GLY A 271 -4.55 -9.14 3.95
N HIS A 272 -5.18 -7.99 3.73
CA HIS A 272 -6.41 -7.61 4.41
C HIS A 272 -7.59 -7.67 3.43
N PRO A 273 -8.57 -8.58 3.60
CA PRO A 273 -9.63 -8.80 2.61
C PRO A 273 -10.50 -7.58 2.25
N PHE A 274 -10.60 -6.59 3.12
CA PHE A 274 -11.33 -5.34 2.81
C PHE A 274 -10.47 -4.26 2.13
N HIS A 275 -9.13 -4.42 2.07
CA HIS A 275 -8.22 -3.44 1.46
C HIS A 275 -7.55 -4.01 0.21
N GLU A 276 -6.74 -5.05 0.36
CA GLU A 276 -6.00 -5.70 -0.72
C GLU A 276 -5.44 -7.04 -0.23
N CYS A 277 -5.53 -8.08 -1.08
CA CYS A 277 -4.76 -9.29 -0.93
C CYS A 277 -3.71 -9.40 -2.06
N TYR A 278 -2.48 -9.75 -1.72
CA TYR A 278 -1.34 -9.96 -2.62
C TYR A 278 -0.91 -11.44 -2.64
N PRO A 279 -0.24 -11.93 -3.69
CA PRO A 279 0.23 -13.30 -3.76
C PRO A 279 1.23 -13.63 -2.63
N LYS A 280 1.19 -14.86 -2.11
CA LYS A 280 2.28 -15.41 -1.27
C LYS A 280 3.53 -15.59 -2.14
N GLU A 281 4.65 -15.02 -1.73
CA GLU A 281 5.92 -15.22 -2.44
C GLU A 281 6.66 -16.48 -1.99
N CYS A 282 6.52 -16.84 -0.71
CA CYS A 282 7.24 -17.95 -0.09
C CYS A 282 6.43 -18.61 1.02
N MET A 283 6.79 -19.85 1.34
CA MET A 283 6.36 -20.56 2.55
C MET A 283 7.55 -20.93 3.45
N VAL A 284 8.74 -21.08 2.88
CA VAL A 284 9.99 -21.36 3.59
C VAL A 284 11.14 -20.55 2.99
N ASN A 285 12.22 -20.37 3.76
CA ASN A 285 13.38 -19.58 3.33
C ASN A 285 13.99 -20.04 2.00
N SER A 286 13.95 -21.34 1.69
CA SER A 286 14.47 -21.91 0.44
C SER A 286 13.69 -21.51 -0.81
N ASP A 287 12.50 -20.93 -0.67
CA ASP A 287 11.73 -20.39 -1.81
C ASP A 287 12.29 -19.01 -2.24
N CYS A 288 13.06 -18.35 -1.36
CA CYS A 288 13.68 -17.05 -1.60
C CYS A 288 15.13 -17.17 -2.10
N PRO A 289 15.70 -16.12 -2.72
CA PRO A 289 17.14 -16.02 -2.99
C PRO A 289 18.00 -16.13 -1.71
N GLU A 290 19.26 -16.56 -1.81
CA GLU A 290 20.14 -16.81 -0.63
C GLU A 290 20.36 -15.61 0.30
N GLN A 291 20.25 -14.39 -0.23
CA GLN A 291 20.37 -13.13 0.52
C GLN A 291 19.06 -12.66 1.17
N LYS A 292 17.94 -13.32 0.87
CA LYS A 292 16.59 -13.04 1.38
C LYS A 292 16.12 -14.15 2.31
N GLU A 293 15.20 -13.83 3.23
CA GLU A 293 14.49 -14.81 4.06
C GLU A 293 12.98 -14.72 3.84
N CYS A 294 12.27 -15.81 4.15
CA CYS A 294 10.81 -15.82 4.09
C CYS A 294 10.24 -15.29 5.41
N ARG A 295 9.80 -14.04 5.40
CA ARG A 295 9.18 -13.38 6.57
C ARG A 295 7.75 -13.01 6.19
N ASP A 296 6.78 -13.46 6.99
CA ASP A 296 5.35 -13.25 6.75
C ASP A 296 4.87 -13.62 5.32
N GLN A 297 5.45 -14.70 4.76
CA GLN A 297 5.18 -15.21 3.39
C GLN A 297 5.60 -14.26 2.25
N HIS A 298 6.52 -13.34 2.54
CA HIS A 298 7.17 -12.44 1.60
C HIS A 298 8.70 -12.63 1.65
N CYS A 299 9.40 -12.49 0.52
CA CYS A 299 10.85 -12.65 0.49
C CYS A 299 11.54 -11.32 0.83
N GLU A 300 11.75 -11.07 2.13
CA GLU A 300 12.45 -9.88 2.64
C GLU A 300 13.97 -10.04 2.58
N ASP A 301 14.71 -8.93 2.52
CA ASP A 301 16.18 -8.96 2.66
C ASP A 301 16.56 -9.44 4.08
N ALA A 302 17.41 -10.47 4.19
CA ALA A 302 17.81 -11.02 5.48
C ALA A 302 18.60 -10.00 6.34
N CYS A 303 19.14 -8.94 5.73
CA CYS A 303 19.80 -7.83 6.40
C CYS A 303 18.86 -6.72 6.89
N LYS A 304 17.57 -6.74 6.51
CA LYS A 304 16.59 -5.74 6.92
C LYS A 304 16.42 -5.75 8.45
N ASP A 305 16.81 -4.64 9.07
CA ASP A 305 16.79 -4.38 10.53
C ASP A 305 17.58 -5.38 11.40
N ALA A 306 18.50 -6.14 10.80
CA ALA A 306 19.17 -7.26 11.45
C ALA A 306 20.48 -6.92 12.18
N CYS A 307 21.15 -5.82 11.81
CA CYS A 307 22.45 -5.44 12.36
C CYS A 307 22.39 -4.03 12.94
N GLY A 308 23.16 -3.78 14.00
CA GLY A 308 23.20 -2.48 14.66
C GLY A 308 23.96 -1.41 13.88
N PRO A 309 23.90 -0.13 14.31
CA PRO A 309 24.60 0.97 13.66
C PRO A 309 26.12 0.73 13.58
N ASN A 310 26.77 1.36 12.59
CA ASN A 310 28.21 1.23 12.31
C ASN A 310 28.71 -0.20 12.01
N SER A 311 27.79 -1.08 11.58
CA SER A 311 28.10 -2.42 11.10
C SER A 311 27.75 -2.58 9.61
N ILE A 312 28.34 -3.57 8.96
CA ILE A 312 28.00 -4.03 7.61
C ILE A 312 27.38 -5.42 7.71
N CYS A 313 26.25 -5.60 7.01
CA CYS A 313 25.53 -6.86 6.92
C CYS A 313 25.81 -7.58 5.59
N LYS A 314 25.80 -8.91 5.62
CA LYS A 314 25.70 -9.78 4.43
C LYS A 314 24.67 -10.88 4.68
N GLY A 315 23.65 -10.96 3.83
CA GLY A 315 22.70 -12.07 3.82
C GLY A 315 23.35 -13.30 3.20
N ILE A 316 23.52 -14.39 3.97
CA ILE A 316 24.09 -15.66 3.51
C ILE A 316 23.21 -16.80 4.02
N LYS A 317 22.71 -17.64 3.10
CA LYS A 317 21.80 -18.77 3.40
C LYS A 317 20.59 -18.33 4.23
N HIS A 318 19.95 -17.25 3.79
CA HIS A 318 18.73 -16.68 4.39
C HIS A 318 18.93 -16.22 5.84
N ARG A 319 20.13 -15.74 6.17
CA ARG A 319 20.48 -15.22 7.50
C ARG A 319 21.40 -14.00 7.41
N PRO A 320 21.24 -13.01 8.29
CA PRO A 320 22.17 -11.89 8.41
C PRO A 320 23.49 -12.31 9.05
N ILE A 321 24.60 -11.86 8.46
CA ILE A 321 25.93 -11.90 9.07
C ILE A 321 26.42 -10.45 9.23
N CYS A 322 26.50 -10.00 10.48
CA CYS A 322 26.89 -8.65 10.86
C CYS A 322 28.37 -8.58 11.23
N SER A 323 29.08 -7.54 10.78
CA SER A 323 30.48 -7.26 11.16
C SER A 323 30.71 -5.76 11.32
N CYS A 324 31.61 -5.32 12.21
CA CYS A 324 31.86 -3.88 12.38
C CYS A 324 32.61 -3.28 11.18
N ILE A 325 32.31 -2.01 10.87
CA ILE A 325 33.10 -1.22 9.93
C ILE A 325 34.52 -1.05 10.50
N SER A 326 35.54 -1.02 9.64
CA SER A 326 36.94 -0.82 10.05
C SER A 326 37.11 0.43 10.94
N GLY A 327 37.79 0.26 12.08
CA GLY A 327 37.92 1.30 13.12
C GLY A 327 36.84 1.25 14.22
N TYR A 328 35.78 0.47 14.02
CA TYR A 328 34.75 0.21 15.03
C TYR A 328 34.86 -1.20 15.60
N PHE A 329 34.39 -1.37 16.85
CA PHE A 329 34.41 -2.63 17.61
C PHE A 329 33.12 -2.82 18.41
N TRP A 330 33.14 -3.72 19.41
CA TRP A 330 31.98 -4.18 20.21
C TRP A 330 31.10 -5.22 19.48
N LYS A 331 29.78 -5.14 19.57
CA LYS A 331 28.83 -6.18 19.09
C LYS A 331 28.09 -5.74 17.81
N PRO A 332 28.39 -6.31 16.62
CA PRO A 332 27.76 -5.93 15.35
C PRO A 332 26.23 -6.05 15.31
N LEU A 333 25.64 -6.99 16.07
CA LEU A 333 24.19 -7.17 16.16
C LEU A 333 23.47 -6.05 16.93
N ILE A 334 24.19 -5.30 17.78
CA ILE A 334 23.60 -4.28 18.66
C ILE A 334 24.04 -2.87 18.24
N GLY A 335 25.29 -2.72 17.78
CA GLY A 335 25.82 -1.48 17.22
C GLY A 335 27.29 -1.29 17.56
N CYS A 336 28.13 -1.00 16.57
CA CYS A 336 29.57 -0.89 16.77
C CYS A 336 29.98 0.51 17.27
N GLN A 337 31.00 0.55 18.12
CA GLN A 337 31.54 1.76 18.76
C GLN A 337 32.94 2.09 18.23
N ILE A 338 33.34 3.36 18.24
CA ILE A 338 34.65 3.80 17.74
C ILE A 338 35.75 3.58 18.80
N LYS A 339 36.90 3.03 18.40
CA LYS A 339 38.10 3.00 19.27
C LYS A 339 38.65 4.42 19.38
N ASN A 340 38.82 4.97 20.58
CA ASN A 340 39.33 6.34 20.76
C ASN A 340 40.71 6.42 21.43
N CYS A 341 41.23 5.31 21.95
CA CYS A 341 42.62 5.18 22.38
C CYS A 341 43.11 3.73 22.27
N THR A 342 44.43 3.56 22.26
CA THR A 342 45.14 2.28 22.35
C THR A 342 46.16 2.24 23.49
N MET A 343 46.69 3.41 23.87
CA MET A 343 47.59 3.62 24.99
C MET A 343 47.18 4.85 25.79
N ASN A 344 47.62 4.96 27.05
CA ASN A 344 47.30 6.11 27.90
C ASN A 344 47.77 7.46 27.31
N SER A 345 48.87 7.46 26.56
CA SER A 345 49.40 8.63 25.83
C SER A 345 48.45 9.21 24.78
N ASP A 346 47.46 8.44 24.34
CA ASP A 346 46.47 8.86 23.35
C ASP A 346 45.35 9.70 24.02
N CYS A 347 45.33 9.74 25.36
CA CYS A 347 44.36 10.47 26.17
C CYS A 347 44.97 11.74 26.78
N PRO A 348 44.13 12.73 27.16
CA PRO A 348 44.57 13.83 28.01
C PRO A 348 45.16 13.33 29.35
N GLU A 349 46.09 14.08 29.95
CA GLU A 349 46.76 13.73 31.24
C GLU A 349 45.80 13.36 32.39
N GLU A 350 44.59 13.93 32.36
CA GLU A 350 43.50 13.75 33.32
C GLU A 350 42.68 12.47 33.09
N LYS A 351 42.97 11.70 32.03
CA LYS A 351 42.23 10.49 31.63
C LYS A 351 43.18 9.34 31.33
N ALA A 352 42.69 8.11 31.39
CA ALA A 352 43.44 6.90 31.04
C ALA A 352 42.73 6.13 29.92
N CYS A 353 43.49 5.34 29.17
CA CYS A 353 42.92 4.45 28.17
C CYS A 353 42.41 3.18 28.86
N ILE A 354 41.11 3.13 29.10
CA ILE A 354 40.42 2.03 29.78
C ILE A 354 39.45 1.42 28.77
N ASN A 355 39.59 0.13 28.47
CA ASN A 355 38.75 -0.57 27.49
C ASN A 355 38.67 0.12 26.11
N GLU A 356 39.79 0.64 25.60
CA GLU A 356 39.90 1.37 24.33
C GLU A 356 39.16 2.74 24.31
N HIS A 357 38.81 3.24 25.50
CA HIS A 357 38.21 4.56 25.73
C HIS A 357 39.01 5.43 26.71
N CYS A 358 39.18 6.71 26.40
CA CYS A 358 39.72 7.72 27.32
C CYS A 358 38.69 8.07 28.40
N GLU A 359 38.78 7.37 29.53
CA GLU A 359 37.92 7.53 30.71
C GLU A 359 38.68 8.12 31.90
N ASP A 360 37.94 8.62 32.90
CA ASP A 360 38.52 9.04 34.17
C ASP A 360 38.86 7.81 35.03
N PRO A 361 40.15 7.55 35.33
CA PRO A 361 40.54 6.40 36.15
C PRO A 361 40.11 6.52 37.62
N CYS A 362 39.70 7.70 38.11
CA CYS A 362 39.23 7.86 39.49
C CYS A 362 37.89 7.17 39.77
N LYS A 363 37.06 6.93 38.75
CA LYS A 363 35.64 6.53 38.88
C LYS A 363 35.37 5.29 39.76
N HIS A 364 36.33 4.38 39.88
CA HIS A 364 36.22 3.16 40.71
C HIS A 364 37.53 2.81 41.45
N ALA A 365 38.45 3.76 41.61
CA ALA A 365 39.82 3.47 42.08
C ALA A 365 40.08 3.77 43.57
N CYS A 366 39.28 4.63 44.18
CA CYS A 366 39.43 5.02 45.58
C CYS A 366 38.21 4.59 46.40
N GLY A 367 38.43 4.34 47.69
CA GLY A 367 37.35 4.01 48.62
C GLY A 367 36.49 5.22 49.00
N LEU A 368 35.44 4.98 49.80
CA LEU A 368 34.56 6.03 50.28
C LEU A 368 35.31 7.06 51.15
N ASN A 369 34.79 8.30 51.20
CA ASN A 369 35.35 9.43 51.95
C ASN A 369 36.80 9.79 51.56
N THR A 370 37.10 9.75 50.26
CA THR A 370 38.40 10.10 49.70
C THR A 370 38.32 11.17 48.63
N ILE A 371 39.44 11.84 48.41
CA ILE A 371 39.71 12.71 47.28
C ILE A 371 40.60 11.92 46.31
N CYS A 372 40.17 11.79 45.06
CA CYS A 372 40.96 11.22 43.99
C CYS A 372 41.56 12.31 43.10
N LYS A 373 42.83 12.15 42.72
CA LYS A 373 43.50 13.01 41.74
C LYS A 373 44.20 12.16 40.69
N VAL A 374 43.92 12.44 39.42
CA VAL A 374 44.65 11.80 38.30
C VAL A 374 46.03 12.44 38.16
N THR A 375 47.07 11.62 38.02
CA THR A 375 48.45 12.04 37.77
C THR A 375 49.09 11.03 36.82
N LYS A 376 49.56 11.48 35.63
CA LYS A 376 50.11 10.60 34.58
C LYS A 376 49.18 9.44 34.23
N HIS A 377 47.90 9.74 33.97
CA HIS A 377 46.86 8.76 33.65
C HIS A 377 46.63 7.69 34.75
N ARG A 378 46.98 7.96 36.01
CA ARG A 378 46.75 7.04 37.14
C ARG A 378 46.01 7.74 38.28
N PRO A 379 45.12 7.06 39.00
CA PRO A 379 44.43 7.62 40.16
C PRO A 379 45.36 7.62 41.37
N ILE A 380 45.33 8.71 42.15
CA ILE A 380 45.97 8.83 43.46
C ILE A 380 44.88 9.18 44.46
N CYS A 381 44.76 8.38 45.52
CA CYS A 381 43.71 8.49 46.53
C CYS A 381 44.29 9.04 47.84
N SER A 382 43.57 9.96 48.48
CA SER A 382 43.86 10.46 49.82
C SER A 382 42.56 10.63 50.62
N CYS A 383 42.57 10.43 51.94
CA CYS A 383 41.36 10.68 52.75
C CYS A 383 40.91 12.14 52.63
N SER A 384 39.61 12.35 52.68
CA SER A 384 39.02 13.67 52.90
C SER A 384 39.46 14.25 54.25
N PRO A 385 39.36 15.58 54.47
CA PRO A 385 39.55 16.17 55.79
C PRO A 385 38.73 15.44 56.87
N GLU A 386 39.28 15.35 58.08
CA GLU A 386 38.65 14.72 59.26
C GLU A 386 38.39 13.20 59.11
N HIS A 387 39.01 12.55 58.12
CA HIS A 387 38.95 11.10 57.91
C HIS A 387 40.34 10.44 57.91
N VAL A 388 40.41 9.19 58.37
CA VAL A 388 41.64 8.37 58.46
C VAL A 388 41.39 6.96 57.90
N TRP A 389 42.39 6.06 57.97
CA TRP A 389 42.44 4.72 57.34
C TRP A 389 43.00 4.71 55.89
N ASP A 390 42.89 3.59 55.17
CA ASP A 390 43.44 3.39 53.81
C ASP A 390 42.56 4.03 52.72
N PRO A 391 43.05 5.02 51.94
CA PRO A 391 42.30 5.65 50.86
C PRO A 391 41.92 4.73 49.67
N LEU A 392 42.55 3.58 49.49
CA LEU A 392 42.18 2.63 48.43
C LEU A 392 40.94 1.81 48.78
N LEU A 393 40.70 1.60 50.08
CA LEU A 393 39.63 0.76 50.60
C LEU A 393 38.47 1.59 51.19
N GLY A 394 38.78 2.75 51.77
CA GLY A 394 37.82 3.73 52.26
C GLY A 394 38.24 4.31 53.60
N CYS A 395 38.07 5.62 53.75
CA CYS A 395 38.41 6.33 54.97
C CYS A 395 37.21 6.45 55.92
N GLN A 396 37.49 6.40 57.22
CA GLN A 396 36.52 6.47 58.30
C GLN A 396 36.63 7.84 58.99
N GLU A 397 35.50 8.37 59.45
CA GLU A 397 35.46 9.58 60.29
C GLU A 397 36.31 9.38 61.56
N ILE A 398 37.02 10.43 61.97
CA ILE A 398 37.71 10.44 63.26
C ILE A 398 36.65 10.58 64.37
N LYS A 399 36.47 9.53 65.17
CA LYS A 399 35.56 9.53 66.33
C LYS A 399 36.30 9.95 67.60
N GLU A 400 35.60 10.64 68.50
CA GLU A 400 36.11 11.05 69.82
C GLU A 400 36.28 9.82 70.72
N CYS A 401 35.32 8.91 70.68
CA CYS A 401 35.32 7.64 71.42
C CYS A 401 35.04 6.44 70.50
N THR A 402 35.45 5.26 70.97
CA THR A 402 35.15 3.96 70.36
C THR A 402 34.52 2.98 71.34
N ILE A 403 34.81 3.14 72.64
CA ILE A 403 34.24 2.39 73.76
C ILE A 403 33.87 3.34 74.91
N ASP A 404 32.99 2.90 75.80
CA ASP A 404 32.52 3.70 76.95
C ASP A 404 33.64 4.06 77.95
N GLU A 405 34.76 3.32 77.94
CA GLU A 405 35.94 3.62 78.76
C GLU A 405 36.77 4.80 78.21
N ASP A 406 36.57 5.19 76.95
CA ASP A 406 37.16 6.41 76.37
C ASP A 406 36.46 7.68 76.92
N CYS A 407 35.27 7.54 77.52
CA CYS A 407 34.44 8.64 77.97
C CYS A 407 34.55 8.96 79.48
N PRO A 408 34.28 10.22 79.88
CA PRO A 408 34.20 10.61 81.29
C PRO A 408 33.12 9.83 82.07
N SER A 409 33.23 9.79 83.40
CA SER A 409 32.23 9.15 84.28
C SER A 409 30.80 9.62 84.01
N ASN A 410 29.82 8.70 84.11
CA ASN A 410 28.40 8.91 83.74
C ASN A 410 28.14 9.27 82.26
N HIS A 411 29.12 9.06 81.37
CA HIS A 411 28.93 9.12 79.92
C HIS A 411 29.16 7.73 79.31
N THR A 412 28.59 7.54 78.12
CA THR A 412 28.69 6.34 77.27
C THR A 412 29.08 6.80 75.86
N CYS A 413 29.76 5.95 75.09
CA CYS A 413 30.15 6.30 73.74
C CYS A 413 28.96 6.14 72.78
N ASN A 414 28.21 7.21 72.57
CA ASN A 414 27.05 7.20 71.70
C ASN A 414 27.45 7.59 70.27
N ASN A 415 27.52 6.59 69.39
CA ASN A 415 27.84 6.75 67.96
C ASN A 415 29.21 7.39 67.64
N GLY A 416 30.10 7.56 68.62
CA GLY A 416 31.43 8.16 68.45
C GLY A 416 31.67 9.46 69.19
N GLU A 417 30.65 9.98 69.87
CA GLU A 417 30.71 11.14 70.78
C GLU A 417 30.35 10.70 72.20
N CYS A 418 30.94 11.34 73.22
CA CYS A 418 30.63 11.00 74.62
C CYS A 418 29.33 11.69 75.09
N ALA A 419 28.27 10.90 75.31
CA ALA A 419 26.96 11.39 75.73
C ALA A 419 26.56 10.89 77.13
N GLU A 420 25.75 11.64 77.87
CA GLU A 420 25.30 11.27 79.22
C GLU A 420 24.50 9.94 79.19
N THR A 421 24.94 8.94 79.98
CA THR A 421 24.49 7.55 79.86
C THR A 421 22.97 7.38 79.90
N CYS A 422 22.27 8.05 80.82
CA CYS A 422 20.81 7.88 80.94
C CYS A 422 20.03 8.46 79.76
N ASN A 423 20.49 9.60 79.21
CA ASN A 423 19.84 10.27 78.09
C ASN A 423 20.15 9.60 76.75
N ALA A 424 21.30 8.93 76.63
CA ALA A 424 21.68 8.16 75.44
C ALA A 424 20.99 6.77 75.36
N VAL A 425 20.63 6.16 76.49
CA VAL A 425 20.26 4.72 76.56
C VAL A 425 18.81 4.45 76.99
N CYS A 426 18.17 5.31 77.80
CA CYS A 426 16.81 5.05 78.29
C CYS A 426 15.71 5.74 77.48
N GLY A 427 14.60 5.00 77.27
CA GLY A 427 13.44 5.49 76.55
C GLY A 427 12.56 6.47 77.33
N LEU A 428 11.61 7.11 76.64
CA LEU A 428 10.63 8.00 77.29
C LEU A 428 9.74 7.24 78.30
N ASN A 429 9.31 7.97 79.34
CA ASN A 429 8.50 7.47 80.46
C ASN A 429 9.16 6.35 81.30
N THR A 430 10.49 6.43 81.47
CA THR A 430 11.28 5.45 82.24
C THR A 430 11.92 6.05 83.49
N ILE A 431 12.50 5.17 84.31
CA ILE A 431 13.38 5.46 85.44
C ILE A 431 14.73 4.82 85.08
N CYS A 432 15.78 5.64 85.02
CA CYS A 432 17.17 5.21 84.80
C CYS A 432 17.93 5.10 86.11
N ILE A 433 18.76 4.07 86.25
CA ILE A 433 19.76 3.95 87.33
C ILE A 433 21.10 3.55 86.71
N ILE A 434 22.15 4.36 86.88
CA ILE A 434 23.49 4.04 86.38
C ILE A 434 24.17 3.05 87.34
N LYS A 435 24.76 1.98 86.80
CA LYS A 435 25.68 1.07 87.49
C LYS A 435 26.86 0.77 86.57
N ASN A 436 28.08 1.11 87.00
CA ASN A 436 29.31 0.91 86.23
C ASN A 436 29.21 1.49 84.80
N ASN A 437 28.89 2.78 84.67
CA ASN A 437 28.61 3.49 83.40
C ASN A 437 27.49 2.89 82.51
N HIS A 438 26.79 1.82 82.91
CA HIS A 438 25.66 1.27 82.17
C HIS A 438 24.32 1.73 82.77
N ALA A 439 23.36 2.11 81.92
CA ALA A 439 22.01 2.46 82.34
C ALA A 439 21.11 1.22 82.52
N ALA A 440 20.52 1.07 83.71
CA ALA A 440 19.41 0.17 83.96
C ALA A 440 18.09 0.94 83.84
N CYS A 441 17.39 0.75 82.73
CA CYS A 441 16.12 1.43 82.42
C CYS A 441 14.91 0.57 82.85
N SER A 442 13.90 1.19 83.45
CA SER A 442 12.63 0.53 83.81
C SER A 442 11.42 1.44 83.55
N CYS A 443 10.28 0.91 83.13
CA CYS A 443 9.09 1.73 82.89
C CYS A 443 8.56 2.37 84.19
N LYS A 444 8.12 3.62 84.12
CA LYS A 444 7.40 4.26 85.23
C LYS A 444 6.11 3.49 85.55
N PRO A 445 5.66 3.43 86.82
CA PRO A 445 4.41 2.78 87.19
C PRO A 445 3.23 3.29 86.36
N GLY A 446 2.40 2.37 85.85
CA GLY A 446 1.28 2.68 84.94
C GLY A 446 1.61 2.50 83.45
N PHE A 447 2.89 2.53 83.08
CA PHE A 447 3.34 2.37 81.69
C PHE A 447 3.84 0.95 81.40
N VAL A 448 3.77 0.53 80.13
CA VAL A 448 4.28 -0.73 79.58
C VAL A 448 4.95 -0.49 78.24
N GLY A 449 5.89 -1.35 77.86
CA GLY A 449 6.65 -1.20 76.63
C GLY A 449 8.09 -1.63 76.83
N ASN A 450 8.98 -1.11 76.00
CA ASN A 450 10.41 -1.35 76.12
C ASN A 450 11.07 -0.15 76.80
N PRO A 451 11.62 -0.28 78.02
CA PRO A 451 12.24 0.84 78.73
C PRO A 451 13.54 1.36 78.11
N PHE A 452 14.07 0.71 77.07
CA PHE A 452 15.19 1.22 76.28
C PHE A 452 14.75 1.96 75.00
N LEU A 453 13.44 2.14 74.79
CA LEU A 453 12.88 2.80 73.61
C LEU A 453 11.77 3.80 74.02
N GLU A 454 10.66 3.27 74.53
CA GLU A 454 9.52 4.04 75.02
C GLU A 454 8.61 3.13 75.85
N CYS A 455 8.10 3.66 76.97
CA CYS A 455 6.99 3.07 77.70
C CYS A 455 5.71 3.90 77.46
N VAL A 456 4.62 3.22 77.09
CA VAL A 456 3.31 3.79 76.78
C VAL A 456 2.28 3.44 77.86
N ASP A 457 1.23 4.24 78.00
CA ASP A 457 0.24 4.08 79.06
C ASP A 457 -0.58 2.78 78.87
N LYS A 458 -0.75 1.98 79.94
CA LYS A 458 -1.56 0.75 79.91
C LYS A 458 -3.01 0.95 79.48
N SER A 459 -3.55 2.17 79.56
CA SER A 459 -4.94 2.50 79.22
C SER A 459 -5.19 2.72 77.72
N THR A 460 -4.15 2.80 76.88
CA THR A 460 -4.30 3.09 75.43
C THR A 460 -4.41 1.84 74.53
N THR A 461 -4.47 0.63 75.09
CA THR A 461 -4.63 -0.61 74.32
C THR A 461 -6.08 -1.07 74.19
N GLU A 462 -6.70 -0.83 73.03
CA GLU A 462 -7.27 -1.91 72.17
C GLU A 462 -7.94 -1.33 70.90
N LEU A 463 -7.29 -1.50 69.74
CA LEU A 463 -8.01 -1.72 68.49
C LEU A 463 -7.82 -3.19 68.10
N ARG A 464 -8.56 -4.06 68.78
CA ARG A 464 -8.53 -5.51 68.50
C ARG A 464 -9.23 -5.80 67.17
N LYS A 465 -8.56 -6.53 66.28
CA LYS A 465 -9.14 -6.98 65.02
C LYS A 465 -10.38 -7.84 65.26
N LYS A 466 -11.41 -7.60 64.47
CA LYS A 466 -12.60 -8.44 64.33
C LYS A 466 -12.71 -8.88 62.88
N TYR A 467 -13.37 -10.03 62.66
CA TYR A 467 -13.41 -10.67 61.35
C TYR A 467 -14.84 -10.79 60.83
N TYR A 468 -15.04 -10.48 59.55
CA TYR A 468 -16.27 -10.71 58.80
C TYR A 468 -16.01 -11.78 57.72
N ILE A 469 -16.92 -12.74 57.56
CA ILE A 469 -16.75 -13.85 56.64
C ILE A 469 -17.70 -13.72 55.44
N GLY A 470 -17.14 -13.64 54.24
CA GLY A 470 -17.90 -13.63 53.00
C GLY A 470 -18.53 -15.00 52.71
N LYS A 471 -19.86 -15.02 52.56
CA LYS A 471 -20.64 -16.25 52.26
C LYS A 471 -20.72 -16.58 50.76
N GLU A 472 -20.22 -15.71 49.88
CA GLU A 472 -20.06 -15.97 48.45
C GLU A 472 -18.65 -16.51 48.11
N LYS A 473 -18.51 -17.16 46.96
CA LYS A 473 -17.22 -17.70 46.49
C LYS A 473 -16.68 -16.88 45.32
N VAL A 474 -15.54 -16.21 45.53
CA VAL A 474 -14.90 -15.28 44.57
C VAL A 474 -13.41 -15.56 44.44
N GLY A 475 -12.76 -14.99 43.42
CA GLY A 475 -11.29 -15.01 43.29
C GLY A 475 -10.61 -14.09 44.31
N TRP A 476 -9.30 -14.24 44.51
CA TRP A 476 -8.56 -13.55 45.57
C TRP A 476 -8.54 -12.02 45.43
N ILE A 477 -8.35 -11.49 44.21
CA ILE A 477 -8.42 -10.03 43.96
C ILE A 477 -9.83 -9.51 44.25
N THR A 478 -10.86 -10.19 43.76
CA THR A 478 -12.27 -9.85 44.04
C THR A 478 -12.59 -9.92 45.53
N ALA A 479 -11.98 -10.83 46.30
CA ALA A 479 -12.12 -10.86 47.75
C ALA A 479 -11.58 -9.59 48.43
N ILE A 480 -10.45 -9.05 47.95
CA ILE A 480 -9.92 -7.76 48.42
C ILE A 480 -10.93 -6.63 48.13
N GLU A 481 -11.47 -6.57 46.91
CA GLU A 481 -12.48 -5.59 46.51
C GLU A 481 -13.74 -5.68 47.37
N ARG A 482 -14.23 -6.89 47.65
CA ARG A 482 -15.40 -7.15 48.51
C ARG A 482 -15.21 -6.80 49.97
N CYS A 483 -13.99 -6.87 50.49
CA CYS A 483 -13.68 -6.33 51.82
C CYS A 483 -13.63 -4.81 51.78
N ARG A 484 -12.93 -4.22 50.79
CA ARG A 484 -12.79 -2.77 50.64
C ARG A 484 -14.12 -2.06 50.43
N SER A 485 -15.06 -2.66 49.71
CA SER A 485 -16.43 -2.13 49.52
C SER A 485 -17.31 -2.19 50.78
N LYS A 486 -16.72 -2.50 51.95
CA LYS A 486 -17.35 -2.52 53.28
C LYS A 486 -16.51 -1.79 54.33
N ASP A 487 -15.53 -0.99 53.90
CA ASP A 487 -14.52 -0.34 54.74
C ASP A 487 -13.70 -1.32 55.59
N MET A 488 -13.48 -2.52 55.04
CA MET A 488 -12.67 -3.60 55.64
C MET A 488 -11.49 -3.95 54.74
N TYR A 489 -10.51 -4.66 55.30
CA TYR A 489 -9.38 -5.19 54.53
C TYR A 489 -9.48 -6.71 54.45
N LEU A 490 -8.87 -7.35 53.45
CA LEU A 490 -8.75 -8.81 53.47
C LEU A 490 -7.84 -9.21 54.64
N ALA A 491 -8.23 -10.23 55.42
CA ALA A 491 -7.69 -10.45 56.76
C ALA A 491 -6.19 -10.82 56.78
N SER A 492 -5.44 -10.22 57.71
CA SER A 492 -4.07 -10.59 58.04
C SER A 492 -4.02 -11.30 59.40
N ILE A 493 -3.19 -12.34 59.50
CA ILE A 493 -3.05 -13.17 60.70
C ILE A 493 -1.59 -13.13 61.16
N THR A 494 -1.31 -12.30 62.15
CA THR A 494 0.04 -11.97 62.62
C THR A 494 0.38 -12.57 63.98
N SER A 495 -0.58 -13.25 64.63
CA SER A 495 -0.35 -13.94 65.91
C SER A 495 -1.25 -15.19 66.07
N PRO A 496 -0.90 -16.10 67.00
CA PRO A 496 -1.78 -17.22 67.38
C PRO A 496 -3.14 -16.78 67.92
N SER A 497 -3.22 -15.59 68.55
CA SER A 497 -4.48 -15.02 69.05
C SER A 497 -5.41 -14.62 67.90
N GLU A 498 -4.87 -13.93 66.88
CA GLU A 498 -5.62 -13.61 65.65
C GLU A 498 -6.09 -14.87 64.92
N GLN A 499 -5.27 -15.92 64.90
CA GLN A 499 -5.64 -17.23 64.33
C GLN A 499 -6.79 -17.92 65.09
N ALA A 500 -6.89 -17.74 66.40
CA ALA A 500 -8.00 -18.23 67.21
C ALA A 500 -9.29 -17.40 67.01
N ASP A 501 -9.15 -16.08 66.89
CA ASP A 501 -10.27 -15.16 66.68
C ASP A 501 -10.93 -15.33 65.30
N ILE A 502 -10.15 -15.50 64.22
CA ILE A 502 -10.70 -15.78 62.87
C ILE A 502 -11.33 -17.17 62.80
N LYS A 503 -10.78 -18.18 63.51
CA LYS A 503 -11.38 -19.51 63.64
C LYS A 503 -12.77 -19.45 64.27
N ARG A 504 -12.95 -18.63 65.30
CA ARG A 504 -14.25 -18.40 65.95
C ARG A 504 -15.25 -17.77 64.96
N ALA A 505 -14.84 -16.73 64.22
CA ALA A 505 -15.69 -16.08 63.22
C ALA A 505 -16.12 -17.03 62.07
N CYS A 506 -15.24 -17.93 61.61
CA CYS A 506 -15.60 -18.96 60.62
C CYS A 506 -16.63 -19.96 61.15
N ASN A 507 -16.46 -20.46 62.38
CA ASN A 507 -17.42 -21.36 63.03
C ASN A 507 -18.80 -20.69 63.19
N GLU A 508 -18.85 -19.46 63.68
CA GLU A 508 -20.08 -18.66 63.84
C GLU A 508 -20.78 -18.39 62.50
N SER A 509 -20.02 -18.28 61.41
CA SER A 509 -20.54 -18.04 60.06
C SER A 509 -21.12 -19.28 59.38
N GLY A 510 -20.87 -20.48 59.92
CA GLY A 510 -21.38 -21.76 59.41
C GLY A 510 -20.82 -22.20 58.05
N ILE A 511 -19.68 -21.65 57.62
CA ILE A 511 -19.07 -21.99 56.32
C ILE A 511 -18.17 -23.22 56.43
N SER A 512 -18.12 -24.03 55.35
CA SER A 512 -17.21 -25.16 55.23
C SER A 512 -16.49 -25.13 53.89
N GLY A 513 -15.16 -25.15 53.90
CA GLY A 513 -14.32 -25.10 52.71
C GLY A 513 -13.02 -24.33 52.93
N LEU A 514 -12.52 -23.69 51.88
CA LEU A 514 -11.32 -22.85 51.96
C LEU A 514 -11.69 -21.37 51.99
N VAL A 515 -10.93 -20.61 52.78
CA VAL A 515 -11.14 -19.18 53.06
C VAL A 515 -9.86 -18.41 52.72
N TYR A 516 -9.95 -17.44 51.80
CA TYR A 516 -8.85 -16.54 51.47
C TYR A 516 -8.55 -15.53 52.58
N VAL A 517 -7.26 -15.25 52.73
CA VAL A 517 -6.66 -14.22 53.60
C VAL A 517 -5.70 -13.35 52.76
N SER A 518 -5.26 -12.19 53.26
CA SER A 518 -4.48 -11.22 52.46
C SER A 518 -3.02 -11.62 52.18
N GLY A 519 -2.61 -12.82 52.57
CA GLY A 519 -1.27 -13.34 52.31
C GLY A 519 -1.08 -13.76 50.86
N SER A 520 0.01 -13.32 50.23
CA SER A 520 0.45 -13.78 48.91
C SER A 520 1.96 -13.59 48.72
N ASP A 521 2.54 -14.23 47.72
CA ASP A 521 3.94 -13.99 47.28
C ASP A 521 3.99 -13.31 45.90
N LEU A 522 2.87 -12.74 45.43
CA LEU A 522 2.72 -12.20 44.06
C LEU A 522 3.82 -11.21 43.66
N GLY A 523 4.34 -10.41 44.60
CA GLY A 523 5.44 -9.46 44.34
C GLY A 523 6.84 -10.08 44.26
N SER A 524 7.06 -11.29 44.78
CA SER A 524 8.34 -12.01 44.73
C SER A 524 8.13 -13.46 45.17
N VAL A 525 8.34 -14.42 44.25
CA VAL A 525 8.14 -15.86 44.51
C VAL A 525 8.87 -16.30 45.79
N GLY A 526 8.17 -16.99 46.68
CA GLY A 526 8.68 -17.46 47.98
C GLY A 526 8.80 -16.39 49.08
N LYS A 527 8.49 -15.12 48.80
CA LYS A 527 8.48 -14.03 49.81
C LYS A 527 7.05 -13.59 50.13
N TYR A 528 6.43 -14.28 51.09
CA TYR A 528 5.05 -14.01 51.50
C TYR A 528 4.90 -12.70 52.31
N VAL A 529 3.94 -11.88 51.90
CA VAL A 529 3.58 -10.60 52.53
C VAL A 529 2.07 -10.46 52.71
N TRP A 530 1.64 -9.71 53.72
CA TRP A 530 0.22 -9.40 53.95
C TRP A 530 -0.21 -8.20 53.11
N SER A 531 -1.02 -8.42 52.07
CA SER A 531 -1.49 -7.35 51.17
C SER A 531 -2.34 -6.28 51.85
N SER A 532 -2.86 -6.50 53.07
CA SER A 532 -3.54 -5.45 53.85
C SER A 532 -2.60 -4.53 54.63
N THR A 533 -1.33 -4.90 54.85
CA THR A 533 -0.39 -4.13 55.69
C THR A 533 1.01 -3.92 55.09
N GLY A 534 1.34 -4.61 53.99
CA GLY A 534 2.68 -4.61 53.39
C GLY A 534 3.75 -5.37 54.18
N LYS A 535 3.42 -5.94 55.34
CA LYS A 535 4.39 -6.58 56.24
C LYS A 535 4.66 -8.05 55.86
N SER A 536 5.91 -8.46 56.00
CA SER A 536 6.36 -9.86 55.92
C SER A 536 5.78 -10.70 57.07
N PHE A 537 5.82 -12.02 56.91
CA PHE A 537 5.25 -12.95 57.89
C PHE A 537 6.15 -13.13 59.12
N LEU A 538 5.67 -12.65 60.28
CA LEU A 538 6.28 -12.90 61.59
C LEU A 538 5.68 -14.14 62.29
N TYR A 539 4.50 -14.56 61.86
CA TYR A 539 3.79 -15.75 62.33
C TYR A 539 3.31 -16.55 61.12
N THR A 540 3.35 -17.87 61.23
CA THR A 540 2.89 -18.79 60.19
C THR A 540 2.08 -19.94 60.79
N ASN A 541 1.07 -20.40 60.06
CA ASN A 541 0.26 -21.55 60.44
C ASN A 541 0.06 -22.52 59.27
N TRP A 542 1.14 -22.79 58.54
CA TRP A 542 1.14 -23.68 57.37
C TRP A 542 0.70 -25.11 57.70
N LYS A 543 0.11 -25.75 56.69
CA LYS A 543 -0.17 -27.19 56.67
C LYS A 543 1.14 -27.96 56.41
N SER A 544 1.19 -29.22 56.82
CA SER A 544 2.33 -30.08 56.46
C SER A 544 2.44 -30.22 54.94
N GLY A 545 3.62 -29.97 54.38
CA GLY A 545 3.88 -29.94 52.93
C GLY A 545 3.60 -28.60 52.23
N GLU A 546 3.21 -27.55 52.97
CA GLU A 546 2.95 -26.20 52.44
C GLU A 546 3.92 -25.18 53.09
N PRO A 547 4.26 -24.06 52.41
CA PRO A 547 3.72 -23.60 51.13
C PRO A 547 4.29 -24.36 49.91
N GLU A 548 3.42 -24.67 48.96
CA GLU A 548 3.86 -25.07 47.61
C GLU A 548 4.35 -23.82 46.85
N VAL A 549 5.61 -23.84 46.40
CA VAL A 549 6.24 -22.75 45.63
C VAL A 549 6.06 -23.02 44.14
N SER A 550 5.06 -22.38 43.53
CA SER A 550 4.70 -22.53 42.12
C SER A 550 4.13 -21.23 41.56
N GLU A 551 4.32 -20.97 40.26
CA GLU A 551 3.82 -19.75 39.60
C GLU A 551 2.28 -19.67 39.60
N ASP A 552 1.60 -20.82 39.61
CA ASP A 552 0.14 -20.91 39.65
C ASP A 552 -0.46 -20.79 41.07
N TYR A 553 0.34 -21.03 42.12
CA TYR A 553 -0.14 -21.18 43.50
C TYR A 553 0.42 -20.09 44.43
N ARG A 554 -0.08 -18.86 44.27
CA ARG A 554 0.54 -17.65 44.85
C ARG A 554 -0.29 -16.89 45.89
N CYS A 555 -1.53 -17.30 46.12
CA CYS A 555 -2.45 -16.68 47.09
C CYS A 555 -2.78 -17.63 48.25
N ILE A 556 -2.88 -17.13 49.48
CA ILE A 556 -3.07 -18.00 50.66
C ILE A 556 -4.55 -18.15 51.00
N ALA A 557 -4.95 -19.40 51.23
CA ALA A 557 -6.19 -19.76 51.89
C ALA A 557 -5.93 -20.70 53.08
N PHE A 558 -6.85 -20.75 54.05
CA PHE A 558 -6.88 -21.82 55.05
C PHE A 558 -8.12 -22.69 54.88
N SER A 559 -8.06 -23.94 55.36
CA SER A 559 -9.22 -24.84 55.39
C SER A 559 -9.97 -24.70 56.72
N THR A 560 -11.30 -24.65 56.71
CA THR A 560 -12.11 -24.63 57.94
C THR A 560 -12.11 -25.96 58.71
N LEU A 561 -11.43 -27.00 58.19
CA LEU A 561 -11.29 -28.30 58.86
C LEU A 561 -10.11 -28.32 59.85
N ASP A 562 -8.92 -27.94 59.38
CA ASP A 562 -7.66 -27.96 60.14
C ASP A 562 -7.17 -26.55 60.55
N TYR A 563 -7.77 -25.50 59.98
CA TYR A 563 -7.37 -24.09 60.10
C TYR A 563 -5.92 -23.82 59.69
N LYS A 564 -5.32 -24.71 58.89
CA LYS A 564 -3.95 -24.59 58.39
C LYS A 564 -3.92 -23.88 57.03
N TRP A 565 -2.87 -23.10 56.82
CA TRP A 565 -2.65 -22.30 55.62
C TRP A 565 -2.03 -23.14 54.50
N GLN A 566 -2.35 -22.77 53.27
CA GLN A 566 -1.96 -23.47 52.05
C GLN A 566 -2.04 -22.53 50.84
N THR A 567 -1.15 -22.67 49.86
CA THR A 567 -1.09 -21.81 48.68
C THR A 567 -2.08 -22.27 47.61
N ARG A 568 -2.85 -21.36 47.01
CA ARG A 568 -3.94 -21.68 46.09
C ARG A 568 -3.96 -20.68 44.93
N GLY A 569 -4.36 -21.16 43.75
CA GLY A 569 -4.47 -20.31 42.56
C GLY A 569 -5.43 -19.15 42.78
N CYS A 570 -4.95 -17.93 42.50
CA CYS A 570 -5.62 -16.67 42.85
C CYS A 570 -6.97 -16.46 42.12
N THR A 571 -7.17 -17.13 40.99
CA THR A 571 -8.39 -17.09 40.17
C THR A 571 -9.50 -18.05 40.65
N LEU A 572 -9.17 -19.01 41.52
CA LEU A 572 -10.12 -20.03 41.98
C LEU A 572 -11.18 -19.42 42.92
N LYS A 573 -12.45 -19.76 42.72
CA LYS A 573 -13.53 -19.23 43.57
C LYS A 573 -13.54 -19.89 44.96
N ARG A 574 -13.32 -19.11 46.02
CA ARG A 574 -13.29 -19.53 47.44
C ARG A 574 -14.01 -18.51 48.34
N TYR A 575 -14.32 -18.90 49.58
CA TYR A 575 -14.78 -17.95 50.60
C TYR A 575 -13.63 -17.01 50.99
N TYR A 576 -13.90 -15.96 51.74
CA TYR A 576 -12.90 -14.99 52.17
C TYR A 576 -13.23 -14.39 53.54
N ALA A 577 -12.20 -13.94 54.25
CA ALA A 577 -12.34 -13.29 55.55
C ALA A 577 -11.79 -11.86 55.49
N CYS A 578 -12.58 -10.89 55.93
CA CYS A 578 -12.18 -9.49 56.05
C CYS A 578 -11.83 -9.16 57.52
N GLU A 579 -10.81 -8.35 57.74
CA GLU A 579 -10.48 -7.74 59.02
C GLU A 579 -11.00 -6.30 59.11
N TYR A 580 -11.50 -5.93 60.28
CA TYR A 580 -11.85 -4.56 60.63
C TYR A 580 -11.51 -4.30 62.10
N PHE A 581 -11.31 -3.03 62.43
CA PHE A 581 -11.05 -2.57 63.80
C PHE A 581 -12.33 -1.94 64.36
N ARG A 582 -12.62 -2.18 65.63
CA ARG A 582 -13.74 -1.54 66.33
C ARG A 582 -13.30 -1.23 67.75
N SER A 583 -13.28 0.07 68.08
CA SER A 583 -13.27 0.59 69.45
C SER A 583 -14.41 -0.01 70.27
#